data_AF-A0A0F8YVA6-F1
#
_entry.id   AF-A0A0F8YVA6-F1
#
_cell.length_a   1.000
_cell.length_b   1.000
_cell.length_c   1.000
_cell.angle_alpha   90.00
_cell.angle_beta   90.00
_cell.angle_gamma   90.00
#
_symmetry.space_group_name_H-M   'P 1'
#
loop_
_entity.id
_entity.type
_entity.pdbx_description
1 polymer ?
#
loop_
_entity_poly.entity_id
_entity_poly.type
_entity_poly.pdbx_seq_one_letter_code
_entity_poly.pdbx_strand_id
1 'polypeptide(L)'
;FEEEGIDLEIKQFGSGKASFLAMLKGESVDISAVADTPIVFSSFNREDFQILAGMYTSYDDKVIARKDKGINSIADLQGKKVGLTKGTNAQFVLDLLLNYKGILSSFRSGVNITRW
;
A
#
# COMPACT_ATOMS: atom_id res chain seq x y z
N PHE A 1 -4.14 -26.80 9.60
CA PHE A 1 -3.84 -26.14 10.90
C PHE A 1 -4.28 -27.01 12.05
N GLU A 2 -5.52 -27.51 12.06
CA GLU A 2 -5.98 -28.48 13.08
C GLU A 2 -5.11 -29.75 13.17
N GLU A 3 -4.69 -30.33 12.04
CA GLU A 3 -3.76 -31.48 12.00
C GLU A 3 -2.41 -31.19 12.67
N GLU A 4 -2.00 -29.92 12.69
CA GLU A 4 -0.78 -29.43 13.35
C GLU A 4 -1.06 -28.91 14.78
N GLY A 5 -2.28 -29.10 15.30
CA GLY A 5 -2.69 -28.65 16.63
C GLY A 5 -2.84 -27.13 16.78
N ILE A 6 -2.96 -26.39 15.66
CA ILE A 6 -3.10 -24.93 15.64
C ILE A 6 -4.57 -24.56 15.49
N ASP A 7 -5.11 -23.86 16.50
CA ASP A 7 -6.41 -23.19 16.43
C ASP A 7 -6.25 -21.86 15.68
N LEU A 8 -6.88 -21.75 14.52
CA LEU A 8 -6.71 -20.62 13.61
C LEU A 8 -7.95 -19.70 13.63
N GLU A 9 -7.75 -18.45 14.06
CA GLU A 9 -8.75 -17.39 13.89
C GLU A 9 -8.38 -16.47 12.71
N ILE A 10 -9.31 -16.30 11.76
CA ILE A 10 -9.13 -15.38 10.63
C ILE A 10 -9.90 -14.09 10.88
N LYS A 11 -9.15 -13.00 11.10
CA LYS A 11 -9.71 -11.64 11.25
C LYS A 11 -9.63 -10.86 9.95
N GLN A 12 -10.77 -10.37 9.47
CA GLN A 12 -10.84 -9.57 8.24
C GLN A 12 -10.55 -8.09 8.50
N PHE A 13 -9.79 -7.47 7.59
CA PHE A 13 -9.47 -6.05 7.58
C PHE A 13 -9.73 -5.45 6.20
N GLY A 14 -10.01 -4.14 6.15
CA GLY A 14 -10.22 -3.43 4.88
C GLY A 14 -8.97 -3.31 4.00
N SER A 15 -7.78 -3.66 4.51
CA SER A 15 -6.54 -3.76 3.72
C SER A 15 -5.46 -4.53 4.48
N GLY A 16 -4.48 -5.08 3.76
CA GLY A 16 -3.28 -5.68 4.38
C GLY A 16 -2.47 -4.68 5.21
N LYS A 17 -2.47 -3.39 4.84
CA LYS A 17 -1.87 -2.35 5.68
C LYS A 17 -2.58 -2.25 7.03
N ALA A 18 -3.92 -2.33 7.04
CA ALA A 18 -4.69 -2.23 8.27
C ALA A 18 -4.46 -3.46 9.17
N SER A 19 -4.41 -4.66 8.63
CA SER A 19 -4.06 -5.87 9.40
C SER A 19 -2.64 -5.79 9.97
N PHE A 20 -1.68 -5.31 9.19
CA PHE A 20 -0.30 -5.11 9.66
C PHE A 20 -0.22 -4.08 10.79
N LEU A 21 -0.88 -2.93 10.66
CA LEU A 21 -0.89 -1.94 11.74
C LEU A 21 -1.61 -2.44 13.00
N ALA A 22 -2.63 -3.28 12.87
CA ALA A 22 -3.29 -3.92 14.01
C ALA A 22 -2.35 -4.93 14.72
N MET A 23 -1.63 -5.75 13.95
CA MET A 23 -0.59 -6.66 14.43
C MET A 23 0.50 -5.91 15.19
N LEU A 24 1.04 -4.85 14.59
CA LEU A 24 2.08 -4.01 15.19
C LEU A 24 1.63 -3.33 16.50
N LYS A 25 0.32 -3.11 16.69
CA LYS A 25 -0.24 -2.54 17.92
C LYS A 25 -0.65 -3.59 18.96
N GLY A 26 -0.54 -4.87 18.65
CA GLY A 26 -1.01 -5.96 19.52
C GLY A 26 -2.53 -6.09 19.60
N GLU A 27 -3.28 -5.68 18.57
CA GLU A 27 -4.76 -5.74 18.53
C GLU A 27 -5.29 -7.15 18.20
N SER A 28 -4.81 -8.17 18.93
CA SER A 28 -5.14 -9.60 18.74
C SER A 28 -4.93 -10.07 17.30
N VAL A 29 -3.74 -9.80 16.75
CA VAL A 29 -3.29 -10.29 15.45
C VAL A 29 -1.82 -10.69 15.61
N ASP A 30 -1.52 -11.98 15.48
CA ASP A 30 -0.16 -12.51 15.62
C ASP A 30 0.61 -12.49 14.29
N ILE A 31 -0.09 -12.77 13.19
CA ILE A 31 0.47 -12.79 11.82
C ILE A 31 -0.45 -11.98 10.91
N SER A 32 0.14 -11.16 10.03
CA SER A 32 -0.59 -10.40 9.04
C SER A 32 -0.08 -10.65 7.62
N ALA A 33 -1.03 -10.74 6.68
CA ALA A 33 -0.76 -10.70 5.26
C ALA A 33 -0.73 -9.24 4.78
N VAL A 34 0.43 -8.79 4.31
CA VAL A 34 0.65 -7.40 3.88
C VAL A 34 1.64 -7.35 2.72
N ALA A 35 1.52 -6.33 1.87
CA ALA A 35 2.49 -6.03 0.83
C ALA A 35 3.82 -5.51 1.43
N ASP A 36 4.87 -5.54 0.62
CA ASP A 36 6.22 -5.07 0.94
C ASP A 36 6.28 -3.58 1.32
N THR A 37 5.55 -2.70 0.63
CA THR A 37 5.67 -1.25 0.85
C THR A 37 5.29 -0.80 2.27
N PRO A 38 4.16 -1.23 2.87
CA PRO A 38 3.87 -0.95 4.28
C PRO A 38 4.93 -1.46 5.26
N ILE A 39 5.57 -2.60 4.97
CA ILE A 39 6.66 -3.17 5.78
C ILE A 39 7.85 -2.22 5.77
N VAL A 40 8.32 -1.83 4.57
CA VAL A 40 9.45 -0.89 4.39
C VAL A 40 9.18 0.46 5.06
N PHE A 41 7.96 1.01 4.93
CA PHE A 41 7.64 2.26 5.62
C PHE A 41 7.68 2.14 7.14
N SER A 42 7.30 0.99 7.68
CA SER A 42 7.33 0.77 9.13
C SER A 42 8.74 0.48 9.64
N SER A 43 9.60 -0.16 8.83
CA SER A 43 10.97 -0.51 9.23
C SER A 43 11.86 0.71 9.50
N PHE A 44 11.50 1.89 8.97
CA PHE A 44 12.23 3.13 9.30
C PHE A 44 12.07 3.57 10.76
N ASN A 45 11.04 3.09 11.47
CA ASN A 45 10.74 3.52 12.84
C ASN A 45 10.63 2.34 13.82
N ARG A 46 10.74 1.10 13.33
CA ARG A 46 10.50 -0.13 14.10
C ARG A 46 11.38 -1.27 13.60
N GLU A 47 11.80 -2.12 14.53
CA GLU A 47 12.64 -3.29 14.28
C GLU A 47 12.11 -4.57 14.96
N ASP A 48 10.92 -4.50 15.55
CA ASP A 48 10.27 -5.51 16.37
C ASP A 48 9.23 -6.36 15.59
N PHE A 49 9.47 -6.58 14.30
CA PHE A 49 8.68 -7.47 13.45
C PHE A 49 9.58 -8.21 12.45
N GLN A 50 9.11 -9.34 11.92
CA GLN A 50 9.86 -10.16 10.97
C GLN A 50 8.99 -10.62 9.79
N ILE A 51 9.63 -10.90 8.66
CA ILE A 51 8.98 -11.49 7.48
C ILE A 51 9.13 -13.00 7.58
N LEU A 52 8.01 -13.73 7.68
CA LEU A 52 8.02 -15.18 7.81
C LEU A 52 8.05 -15.90 6.45
N ALA A 53 7.31 -15.39 5.48
CA ALA A 53 7.18 -16.01 4.16
C ALA A 53 6.76 -15.00 3.09
N GLY A 54 7.13 -15.27 1.84
CA GLY A 54 6.55 -14.63 0.67
C GLY A 54 5.37 -15.45 0.14
N MET A 55 4.24 -14.80 -0.15
CA MET A 55 3.03 -15.49 -0.65
C MET A 55 2.98 -15.54 -2.18
N TYR A 56 3.28 -14.41 -2.84
CA TYR A 56 3.31 -14.29 -4.29
C TYR A 56 4.12 -13.07 -4.72
N THR A 57 4.48 -13.01 -6.00
CA THR A 57 5.14 -11.85 -6.63
C THR A 57 4.32 -11.37 -7.81
N SER A 58 4.13 -10.06 -7.97
CA SER A 58 3.39 -9.45 -9.08
C SER A 58 4.02 -8.14 -9.52
N TYR A 59 3.79 -7.76 -10.78
CA TYR A 59 4.23 -6.49 -11.38
C TYR A 59 3.06 -5.68 -11.96
N ASP A 60 1.86 -5.86 -11.42
CA ASP A 60 0.60 -5.43 -12.03
C ASP A 60 0.01 -4.12 -11.49
N ASP A 61 0.77 -3.35 -10.71
CA ASP A 61 0.33 -2.04 -10.22
C ASP A 61 0.08 -1.06 -11.37
N LYS A 62 -1.08 -0.40 -11.37
CA LYS A 62 -1.57 0.45 -12.48
C LYS A 62 -2.15 1.76 -11.97
N VAL A 63 -1.90 2.84 -12.73
CA VAL A 63 -2.61 4.10 -12.59
C VAL A 63 -3.76 4.12 -13.59
N ILE A 64 -4.98 4.27 -13.10
CA ILE A 64 -6.18 4.35 -13.94
C ILE A 64 -6.62 5.80 -14.00
N ALA A 65 -6.80 6.32 -15.21
CA ALA A 65 -7.18 7.70 -15.44
C ALA A 65 -8.19 7.85 -16.58
N ARG A 66 -8.92 8.97 -16.53
CA ARG A 66 -9.92 9.34 -17.52
C ARG A 66 -9.31 10.12 -18.68
N LYS A 67 -9.17 9.48 -19.84
CA LYS A 67 -8.70 10.14 -21.07
C LYS A 67 -9.63 11.26 -21.53
N ASP A 68 -10.94 11.11 -21.34
CA ASP A 68 -11.95 12.13 -21.64
C ASP A 68 -11.89 13.36 -20.71
N LYS A 69 -11.09 13.29 -19.63
CA LYS A 69 -10.75 14.43 -18.76
C LYS A 69 -9.35 15.00 -19.04
N GLY A 70 -8.77 14.65 -20.19
CA GLY A 70 -7.48 15.17 -20.65
C GLY A 70 -6.27 14.54 -19.98
N ILE A 71 -6.41 13.37 -19.34
CA ILE A 71 -5.29 12.66 -18.71
C ILE A 71 -4.82 11.55 -19.66
N ASN A 72 -3.79 11.83 -20.45
CA ASN A 72 -3.21 10.90 -21.43
C ASN A 72 -1.81 10.42 -21.03
N SER A 73 -1.17 11.09 -20.08
CA SER A 73 0.15 10.80 -19.56
C SER A 73 0.25 11.12 -18.07
N ILE A 74 1.32 10.65 -17.42
CA ILE A 74 1.61 10.98 -16.01
C ILE A 74 1.85 12.48 -15.82
N ALA A 75 2.36 13.20 -16.84
CA ALA A 75 2.56 14.64 -16.77
C ALA A 75 1.25 15.41 -16.59
N ASP A 76 0.16 14.90 -17.17
CA ASP A 76 -1.18 15.51 -17.09
C ASP A 76 -1.80 15.44 -15.68
N LEU A 77 -1.16 14.70 -14.75
CA LEU A 77 -1.55 14.68 -13.34
C LEU A 77 -1.19 15.97 -12.62
N GLN A 78 -0.32 16.81 -13.18
CA GLN A 78 0.06 18.08 -12.55
C GLN A 78 -1.17 18.96 -12.32
N GLY A 79 -1.32 19.44 -11.08
CA GLY A 79 -2.50 20.20 -10.65
C GLY A 79 -3.80 19.39 -10.52
N LYS A 80 -3.77 18.06 -10.72
CA LYS A 80 -4.92 17.17 -10.47
C LYS A 80 -4.85 16.55 -9.08
N LYS A 81 -6.02 16.14 -8.58
CA LYS A 81 -6.15 15.32 -7.37
C LYS A 81 -6.11 13.85 -7.77
N VAL A 82 -5.20 13.08 -7.18
CA VAL A 82 -5.09 11.63 -7.41
C VAL A 82 -5.57 10.89 -6.16
N GLY A 83 -6.56 10.00 -6.31
CA GLY A 83 -7.01 9.13 -5.23
C GLY A 83 -6.07 7.96 -5.02
N LEU A 84 -5.61 7.74 -3.79
CA LEU A 84 -4.73 6.62 -3.42
C LEU A 84 -4.83 6.30 -1.93
N THR A 85 -4.36 5.13 -1.52
CA THR A 85 -4.19 4.81 -0.09
C THR A 85 -2.75 5.13 0.32
N LYS A 86 -2.57 6.13 1.19
CA LYS A 86 -1.23 6.54 1.64
C LYS A 86 -0.53 5.42 2.40
N GLY A 87 0.79 5.31 2.25
CA GLY A 87 1.62 4.30 2.90
C GLY A 87 1.40 2.89 2.36
N THR A 88 1.00 2.76 1.09
CA THR A 88 0.83 1.47 0.38
C THR A 88 1.53 1.53 -0.97
N ASN A 89 1.57 0.40 -1.69
CA ASN A 89 2.09 0.32 -3.06
C ASN A 89 1.49 1.40 -3.98
N ALA A 90 0.22 1.77 -3.80
CA ALA A 90 -0.43 2.83 -4.58
C ALA A 90 0.28 4.20 -4.44
N GLN A 91 0.76 4.53 -3.24
CA GLN A 91 1.56 5.74 -3.04
C GLN A 91 2.93 5.58 -3.69
N PHE A 92 3.62 4.48 -3.41
CA PHE A 92 4.98 4.23 -3.92
C PHE A 92 5.05 4.27 -5.45
N VAL A 93 4.10 3.61 -6.12
CA VAL A 93 4.03 3.56 -7.59
C VAL A 93 3.73 4.93 -8.16
N LEU A 94 2.82 5.71 -7.55
CA LEU A 94 2.59 7.09 -7.99
C LEU A 94 3.85 7.94 -7.85
N ASP A 95 4.51 7.88 -6.67
CA ASP A 95 5.72 8.66 -6.39
C ASP A 95 6.84 8.29 -7.38
N LEU A 96 7.01 7.00 -7.68
CA LEU A 96 7.96 6.49 -8.68
C LEU A 96 7.67 7.05 -10.07
N LEU A 97 6.41 7.00 -10.52
CA LEU A 97 6.01 7.49 -11.84
C LEU A 97 6.17 9.01 -11.97
N LEU A 98 5.83 9.76 -10.93
CA LEU A 98 6.02 11.22 -10.88
C LEU A 98 7.51 11.58 -10.85
N ASN A 99 8.33 10.80 -10.14
CA ASN A 99 9.78 10.99 -10.10
C ASN A 99 10.41 10.71 -11.46
N TYR A 100 10.01 9.62 -12.12
CA TYR A 100 10.45 9.27 -13.47
C TYR A 100 10.14 10.36 -14.50
N LYS A 101 9.06 11.13 -14.29
CA LYS A 101 8.70 12.29 -15.13
C LYS A 101 9.30 13.62 -14.65
N GLY A 102 10.06 13.63 -13.56
CA GLY A 102 10.70 14.82 -13.02
C GLY A 102 9.73 15.82 -12.38
N ILE A 103 8.49 15.41 -12.07
CA ILE A 103 7.44 16.32 -11.56
C ILE A 103 7.08 16.10 -10.10
N LEU A 104 7.64 15.08 -9.43
CA LEU A 104 7.33 14.74 -8.04
C LEU A 104 7.45 15.95 -7.08
N SER A 105 8.55 16.70 -7.15
CA SER A 105 8.78 17.86 -6.28
C SER A 105 7.74 18.99 -6.46
N SER A 106 7.14 19.08 -7.65
CA SER A 106 6.11 20.06 -7.99
C SER A 106 4.68 19.54 -7.75
N PHE A 107 4.52 18.25 -7.49
CA PHE A 107 3.22 17.59 -7.36
C PHE A 107 2.63 17.81 -5.96
N ARG A 108 1.50 18.52 -5.89
CA ARG A 108 0.96 19.02 -4.61
C ARG A 108 -0.20 18.24 -3.99
N SER A 109 -0.72 17.16 -4.59
CA SER A 109 -1.83 16.44 -3.95
C SER A 109 -2.10 14.98 -4.37
N GLY A 110 -1.94 14.06 -3.41
CA GLY A 110 -2.69 12.81 -3.33
C GLY A 110 -3.82 12.92 -2.30
N VAL A 111 -5.06 12.58 -2.69
CA VAL A 111 -6.21 12.46 -1.80
C VAL A 111 -6.23 11.04 -1.24
N ASN A 112 -6.18 10.91 0.08
CA ASN A 112 -6.23 9.61 0.72
C ASN A 112 -7.67 9.06 0.66
N ILE A 113 -7.88 7.94 -0.04
CA ILE A 113 -9.17 7.24 -0.07
C ILE A 113 -9.14 6.15 1.02
N THR A 114 -9.96 6.29 2.06
CA THR A 114 -9.95 5.39 3.24
C THR A 114 -11.13 4.42 3.30
N ARG A 115 -12.05 4.49 2.32
CA ARG A 115 -13.19 3.57 2.18
C ARG A 115 -13.49 3.33 0.71
N TRP A 116 -13.71 2.07 0.36
CA TRP A 116 -14.43 1.64 -0.83
C TRP A 116 -15.87 1.34 -0.44
#